data_AF-A0A151Y455-F1
#
_entry.id   AF-A0A151Y455-F1
#
_cell.length_a   1.000
_cell.length_b   1.000
_cell.length_c   1.000
_cell.angle_alpha   90.00
_cell.angle_beta   90.00
_cell.angle_gamma   90.00
#
_symmetry.space_group_name_H-M   'P 1'
#
loop_
_entity.id
_entity.type
_entity.pdbx_description
1 polymer ?
#
loop_
_entity_poly.entity_id
_entity_poly.type
_entity_poly.pdbx_seq_one_letter_code
_entity_poly.pdbx_strand_id
1 'polypeptide(L)' 'MSHTALTLDGLRQTIANQLGIDASEIQNDDNLFMLGLDSVSLMTLVGQWREQGISVEFQDLVEEPTLEDWQLRLKLSPV' A
#
# COMPACT_ATOMS: atom_id res chain seq x y z
N MET A 1 15.72 4.14 9.52
CA MET A 1 15.04 3.33 10.56
C MET A 1 13.60 3.79 10.66
N SER A 2 12.71 3.23 9.84
CA SER A 2 11.26 3.41 10.01
C SER A 2 10.54 2.13 9.59
N HIS A 3 10.55 1.11 10.46
CA HIS A 3 9.80 -0.14 10.28
C HIS A 3 8.26 0.06 10.41
N THR A 4 7.78 1.31 10.51
CA THR A 4 6.35 1.63 10.72
C THR A 4 5.54 1.60 9.42
N ALA A 5 6.17 1.85 8.26
CA ALA A 5 5.46 1.99 6.97
C ALA A 5 4.77 0.71 6.48
N LEU A 6 5.18 -0.47 6.99
CA LEU A 6 4.64 -1.78 6.59
C LEU A 6 3.54 -2.31 7.53
N THR A 7 3.15 -1.54 8.54
CA THR A 7 2.00 -1.90 9.39
C THR A 7 0.69 -1.57 8.67
N LEU A 8 -0.41 -2.24 9.03
CA LEU A 8 -1.75 -1.92 8.50
C LEU A 8 -2.08 -0.42 8.66
N ASP A 9 -1.84 0.13 9.85
CA ASP A 9 -2.01 1.57 10.11
C ASP A 9 -1.08 2.44 9.26
N GLY A 10 0.19 2.03 9.08
CA GLY A 10 1.15 2.75 8.25
C GLY A 10 0.74 2.79 6.77
N LEU A 11 0.28 1.66 6.24
CA LEU A 11 -0.25 1.56 4.88
C LEU A 11 -1.50 2.42 4.74
N ARG A 12 -2.46 2.26 5.65
CA ARG A 12 -3.69 3.05 5.67
C ARG A 12 -3.41 4.55 5.64
N GLN A 13 -2.49 5.04 6.47
CA GLN A 13 -2.08 6.46 6.47
C GLN A 13 -1.45 6.87 5.14
N THR A 14 -0.61 6.01 4.56
CA THR A 14 0.03 6.28 3.26
C THR A 14 -1.01 6.43 2.15
N ILE A 15 -1.99 5.51 2.11
CA ILE A 15 -3.05 5.54 1.10
C ILE A 15 -4.02 6.69 1.33
N ALA A 16 -4.43 6.96 2.58
CA ALA A 16 -5.28 8.10 2.92
C ALA A 16 -4.67 9.42 2.46
N ASN A 17 -3.37 9.62 2.70
CA ASN A 17 -2.64 10.80 2.22
C ASN A 17 -2.59 10.89 0.69
N GLN A 18 -2.46 9.75 0.00
CA GLN A 18 -2.45 9.69 -1.46
C GLN A 18 -3.83 10.03 -2.05
N LEU A 19 -4.91 9.57 -1.41
CA LEU A 19 -6.30 9.80 -1.83
C LEU A 19 -6.86 11.14 -1.36
N GLY A 20 -6.23 11.79 -0.38
CA GLY A 20 -6.72 13.03 0.22
C GLY A 20 -7.97 12.83 1.09
N ILE A 21 -8.12 11.65 1.70
CA ILE A 21 -9.25 11.28 2.59
C ILE A 21 -8.76 10.97 4.00
N ASP A 22 -9.67 10.80 4.96
CA ASP A 22 -9.29 10.40 6.32
C ASP A 22 -8.97 8.90 6.36
N ALA A 23 -7.93 8.51 7.10
CA ALA A 23 -7.54 7.11 7.25
C ALA A 23 -8.63 6.23 7.88
N SER A 24 -9.54 6.82 8.66
CA SER A 24 -10.71 6.12 9.20
C SER A 24 -11.75 5.75 8.15
N GLU A 25 -11.73 6.39 6.97
CA GLU A 25 -12.63 6.08 5.85
C GLU A 25 -12.22 4.83 5.07
N ILE A 26 -10.99 4.36 5.23
CA ILE A 26 -10.46 3.17 4.53
C ILE A 26 -10.59 1.94 5.43
N GLN A 27 -11.38 0.94 5.08
CA GLN A 27 -11.41 -0.35 5.78
C GLN A 27 -10.30 -1.29 5.30
N ASN A 28 -10.04 -2.36 6.06
CA ASN A 28 -8.95 -3.29 5.75
C ASN A 28 -9.21 -4.08 4.45
N ASP A 29 -10.48 -4.37 4.17
CA ASP A 29 -11.00 -5.14 3.04
C ASP A 29 -11.57 -4.28 1.92
N ASP A 30 -11.48 -2.95 2.04
CA ASP A 30 -11.95 -2.04 0.99
C ASP A 30 -11.08 -2.17 -0.26
N ASN A 31 -11.75 -2.16 -1.42
CA ASN A 31 -11.07 -2.06 -2.69
C ASN A 31 -10.55 -0.63 -2.90
N LEU A 32 -9.23 -0.46 -2.82
CA LEU A 32 -8.58 0.85 -2.89
C LEU A 32 -8.81 1.56 -4.23
N PHE A 33 -8.99 0.83 -5.34
CA PHE A 33 -9.36 1.45 -6.62
C PHE A 33 -10.76 2.05 -6.60
N MET A 34 -11.69 1.44 -5.86
CA MET A 34 -13.05 1.99 -5.67
C MET A 34 -13.04 3.26 -4.81
N LEU A 35 -12.03 3.42 -3.95
CA LEU A 35 -11.80 4.63 -3.15
C LEU A 35 -11.08 5.74 -3.92
N GLY A 36 -10.72 5.52 -5.19
CA GLY A 36 -10.10 6.52 -6.05
C GLY A 36 -8.59 6.36 -6.23
N LEU A 37 -7.98 5.26 -5.76
CA LEU A 37 -6.60 4.95 -6.10
C LEU A 37 -6.51 4.70 -7.61
N ASP A 38 -5.49 5.24 -8.26
CA ASP A 38 -5.22 4.99 -9.67
C ASP A 38 -3.89 4.27 -9.90
N SER A 39 -3.71 3.76 -11.12
CA SER A 39 -2.50 3.02 -11.48
C SER A 39 -1.22 3.85 -11.35
N VAL A 40 -1.29 5.17 -11.56
CA VAL A 40 -0.13 6.07 -11.49
C VAL A 40 0.35 6.23 -10.05
N SER A 41 -0.59 6.43 -9.14
CA SER A 41 -0.37 6.48 -7.70
C SER A 41 0.18 5.15 -7.20
N LEU A 42 -0.39 4.04 -7.65
CA LEU A 42 0.09 2.71 -7.30
C LEU A 42 1.52 2.45 -7.79
N MET A 43 1.85 2.82 -9.04
CA MET A 43 3.23 2.70 -9.55
C MET A 43 4.21 3.57 -8.74
N THR A 44 3.77 4.73 -8.26
CA THR A 44 4.56 5.61 -7.40
C THR A 44 4.83 4.95 -6.04
N LEU A 45 3.81 4.37 -5.41
CA LEU A 45 3.94 3.63 -4.14
C LEU A 45 4.88 2.43 -4.28
N VAL A 46 4.73 1.64 -5.34
CA VAL A 46 5.61 0.50 -5.66
C VAL A 46 7.06 0.95 -5.80
N GLY A 47 7.31 2.06 -6.50
CA GLY A 47 8.65 2.65 -6.62
C GLY A 47 9.24 3.02 -5.26
N GLN A 48 8.49 3.72 -4.43
CA GLN A 48 8.92 4.13 -3.09
C GLN A 48 9.23 2.94 -2.17
N TRP A 49 8.42 1.89 -2.22
CA TRP A 49 8.67 0.67 -1.44
C TRP A 49 9.92 -0.07 -1.92
N ARG A 50 10.13 -0.16 -3.24
CA ARG A 50 11.35 -0.75 -3.82
C ARG A 50 12.62 0.00 -3.43
N GLU A 51 12.58 1.33 -3.41
CA GLU A 51 13.68 2.17 -2.92
C GLU A 51 14.00 1.93 -1.43
N GLN A 52 13.02 1.50 -0.64
CA GLN A 52 13.18 1.10 0.76
C GLN A 52 13.62 -0.35 0.95
N GLY A 53 13.89 -1.09 -0.14
CA GLY A 53 14.29 -2.50 -0.10
C GLY A 53 13.12 -3.48 0.07
N ILE A 54 11.88 -3.02 -0.11
CA ILE A 54 10.69 -3.88 -0.09
C ILE A 54 10.47 -4.42 -1.49
N SER A 55 10.44 -5.75 -1.62
CA SER A 55 10.13 -6.40 -2.89
C SER A 55 8.61 -6.52 -3.03
N VAL A 56 8.05 -5.84 -4.03
CA VAL A 56 6.62 -5.87 -4.34
C VAL A 56 6.42 -5.66 -5.83
N GLU A 57 5.54 -6.45 -6.43
CA GLU A 57 5.13 -6.32 -7.83
C GLU A 57 3.80 -5.61 -7.95
N PHE A 58 3.68 -4.74 -8.95
CA PHE A 58 2.43 -4.04 -9.25
C PHE A 58 1.26 -5.04 -9.46
N GLN A 59 1.54 -6.15 -10.15
CA GLN A 59 0.52 -7.14 -10.47
C GLN A 59 -0.08 -7.79 -9.21
N ASP A 60 0.74 -8.03 -8.19
CA ASP A 60 0.30 -8.58 -6.92
C ASP A 60 -0.65 -7.64 -6.16
N LEU A 61 -0.46 -6.33 -6.31
CA LEU A 61 -1.28 -5.31 -5.65
C LEU A 61 -2.59 -5.02 -6.39
N VAL A 62 -2.62 -5.24 -7.70
CA VAL A 62 -3.82 -5.07 -8.52
C VAL A 62 -4.76 -6.28 -8.40
N GLU A 63 -4.20 -7.48 -8.18
CA GLU A 63 -4.97 -8.71 -8.01
C GLU A 63 -5.91 -8.62 -6.79
N GLU A 64 -5.36 -8.20 -5.65
CA GLU A 64 -6.11 -7.98 -4.41
C GLU A 64 -5.80 -6.58 -3.87
N PRO A 65 -6.58 -5.55 -4.25
CA PRO A 65 -6.30 -4.16 -3.92
C PRO A 65 -6.86 -3.77 -2.56
N THR A 66 -6.57 -4.56 -1.52
CA THR A 66 -7.01 -4.33 -0.13
C THR A 66 -5.81 -4.02 0.77
N LEU A 67 -6.03 -3.29 1.87
CA LEU A 67 -4.95 -3.03 2.82
C LEU A 67 -4.44 -4.30 3.50
N GLU A 68 -5.35 -5.24 3.80
CA GLU A 68 -5.01 -6.53 4.42
C GLU A 68 -4.11 -7.37 3.52
N ASP A 69 -4.46 -7.52 2.24
CA ASP A 69 -3.64 -8.27 1.28
C ASP A 69 -2.30 -7.59 1.03
N TRP A 70 -2.29 -6.27 0.91
CA TRP A 70 -1.06 -5.52 0.70
C TRP A 70 -0.09 -5.68 1.86
N GLN A 71 -0.58 -5.66 3.10
CA GLN A 71 0.25 -5.90 4.28
C GLN A 71 0.90 -7.29 4.24
N LEU A 72 0.15 -8.32 3.82
CA LEU A 72 0.66 -9.69 3.73
C LEU A 72 1.71 -9.86 2.63
N ARG A 73 1.57 -9.11 1.52
CA ARG A 73 2.45 -9.17 0.35
C ARG A 73 3.71 -8.34 0.53
N LEU A 74 3.64 -7.21 1.22
CA LEU A 74 4.78 -6.33 1.51
C LEU A 74 5.69 -6.93 2.58
N LYS A 75 6.48 -7.94 2.20
CA LYS A 75 7.53 -8.52 3.04
C LYS A 75 8.86 -7.84 2.73
N LEU A 76 9.64 -7.57 3.79
CA LEU A 76 11.05 -7.23 3.62
C LEU A 76 11.71 -8.41 2.91
N SER A 77 12.31 -8.16 1.75
CA SER A 77 13.10 -9.18 1.07
C SER A 77 14.32 -9.48 1.97
N PRO A 78 14.53 -10.73 2.41
CA PRO A 78 15.81 -11.08 3.02
C PRO A 78 16.85 -10.98 1.89
N VAL A 79 17.79 -10.05 2.06
CA VAL A 79 18.99 -9.88 1.21
C VAL A 79 19.73 -11.20 1.06
#